data_AF-A0A965KFA3-F1
#
_entry.id   AF-A0A965KFA3-F1
#
_cell.length_a   1.000
_cell.length_b   1.000
_cell.length_c   1.000
_cell.angle_alpha   90.00
_cell.angle_beta   90.00
_cell.angle_gamma   90.00
#
_symmetry.space_group_name_H-M   'P 1'
#
loop_
_entity.id
_entity.type
_entity.pdbx_description
1 polymer ?
#
loop_
_entity_poly.entity_id
_entity_poly.type
_entity_poly.pdbx_seq_one_letter_code
_entity_poly.pdbx_strand_id
1 'polypeptide(L)'
;MEIRSFTDYLRSLDDAGLSELFAARPDLVSPVPPDLASLAVRASSSHSIARAIDSLTEFEFQILEACVALDEEFTLKNVVSISHKDAPIAVERLITFGLLYPTDKGLRLPTSVSQLLINEPAGLGPASLAKLKLTELNEAPEAANRVLSQLIWGPPRGSVGDIKNPGPGIAWLLDRKFLVPLDQRTVIMPREVGIFLRGGKVHQSYESTAPAVTGTKRVEKSVNMAAAANIATVLGWVEELLHFWAQEPADALRSGGLGVRDLKLISTHIGIDENCAAFIAELSYLAGLLTIDGDDRILPSNNFDIWLTQSAETRWGTLAANWLTTSRVSGLVGRGEAKSVAALGPELDRVNAASTRKLVINLLNQSPNLAPDLASFTRTVKWLAPSKRNPGIQEELISWTLREAEWLGFTGQGASAKYGRAFMSGADEIGINADLPKPVDHILIQSDNTAIAPGPLEHDIARDLSAVADIESRGGATVYRFSEASIRRGLDHGKSGEEIRTFLVKTSKTPMPQPLEYLIADVAKKHG
;
A
#
# COMPACT_ATOMS: atom_id res chain seq x y z
N MET A 1 -25.29 20.96 -31.42
CA MET A 1 -25.73 19.55 -31.48
C MET A 1 -26.40 19.26 -30.17
N GLU A 2 -27.64 18.75 -30.18
CA GLU A 2 -28.38 18.46 -28.94
C GLU A 2 -27.73 17.25 -28.25
N ILE A 3 -27.34 17.37 -26.97
CA ILE A 3 -26.62 16.31 -26.26
C ILE A 3 -27.64 15.39 -25.59
N ARG A 4 -27.98 14.29 -26.26
CA ARG A 4 -28.99 13.31 -25.79
C ARG A 4 -28.39 12.03 -25.21
N SER A 5 -27.14 11.73 -25.57
CA SER A 5 -26.42 10.54 -25.13
C SER A 5 -24.99 10.87 -24.69
N PHE A 6 -24.36 9.96 -23.96
CA PHE A 6 -22.95 10.09 -23.59
C PHE A 6 -22.03 10.12 -24.82
N THR A 7 -22.38 9.38 -25.89
CA THR A 7 -21.64 9.43 -27.16
C THR A 7 -21.74 10.81 -27.82
N ASP A 8 -22.90 11.47 -27.77
CA ASP A 8 -23.05 12.83 -28.32
C ASP A 8 -22.25 13.85 -27.50
N TYR A 9 -22.18 13.67 -26.18
CA TYR A 9 -21.32 14.47 -25.33
C TYR A 9 -19.84 14.32 -25.74
N LEU A 10 -19.35 13.09 -25.90
CA LEU A 10 -17.96 12.86 -26.32
C LEU A 10 -17.65 13.47 -27.70
N ARG A 11 -18.62 13.47 -28.62
CA ARG A 11 -18.53 14.15 -29.94
C ARG A 11 -18.47 15.67 -29.84
N SER A 12 -18.97 16.24 -28.74
CA SER A 12 -18.94 17.69 -28.52
C SER A 12 -17.66 18.19 -27.87
N LEU A 13 -16.85 17.28 -27.30
CA LEU A 13 -15.55 17.63 -26.71
C LEU A 13 -14.54 18.00 -27.80
N ASP A 14 -13.74 19.02 -27.50
CA ASP A 14 -12.55 19.35 -28.27
C ASP A 14 -11.35 18.50 -27.82
N ASP A 15 -10.20 18.71 -28.46
CA ASP A 15 -8.97 17.96 -28.16
C ASP A 15 -8.52 18.14 -26.70
N ALA A 16 -8.77 19.32 -26.10
CA ALA A 16 -8.47 19.59 -24.70
C ALA A 16 -9.36 18.75 -23.77
N GLY A 17 -10.68 18.77 -24.00
CA GLY A 17 -11.62 17.97 -23.22
C GLY A 17 -11.38 16.46 -23.34
N LEU A 18 -11.03 15.97 -24.52
CA LEU A 18 -10.64 14.56 -24.71
C LEU A 18 -9.32 14.24 -23.99
N SER A 19 -8.35 15.14 -24.03
CA SER A 19 -7.07 14.98 -23.33
C SER A 19 -7.26 14.91 -21.81
N GLU A 20 -8.14 15.75 -21.25
CA GLU A 20 -8.49 15.72 -19.82
C GLU A 20 -9.17 14.40 -19.42
N LEU A 21 -10.11 13.91 -20.25
CA LEU A 21 -10.73 12.60 -20.03
C LEU A 21 -9.69 11.48 -20.04
N PHE A 22 -8.76 11.46 -21.00
CA PHE A 22 -7.72 10.42 -21.07
C PHE A 22 -6.69 10.52 -19.94
N ALA A 23 -6.36 11.72 -19.48
CA ALA A 23 -5.53 11.91 -18.31
C ALA A 23 -6.20 11.39 -17.03
N ALA A 24 -7.51 11.62 -16.87
CA ALA A 24 -8.30 11.11 -15.75
C ALA A 24 -8.58 9.60 -15.87
N ARG A 25 -8.66 9.07 -17.09
CA ARG A 25 -9.00 7.67 -17.39
C ARG A 25 -8.01 7.03 -18.36
N PRO A 26 -6.76 6.74 -17.92
CA PRO A 26 -5.74 6.12 -18.78
C PRO A 26 -6.13 4.74 -19.31
N ASP A 27 -7.10 4.07 -18.71
CA ASP A 27 -7.62 2.79 -19.19
C ASP A 27 -8.40 2.91 -20.51
N LEU A 28 -8.79 4.12 -20.92
CA LEU A 28 -9.53 4.34 -22.16
C LEU A 28 -8.65 4.32 -23.41
N VAL A 29 -7.33 4.46 -23.28
CA VAL A 29 -6.41 4.60 -24.43
C VAL A 29 -5.68 3.30 -24.79
N SER A 30 -5.89 2.20 -24.06
CA SER A 30 -5.22 0.92 -24.34
C SER A 30 -6.22 -0.24 -24.48
N PRO A 31 -6.40 -0.81 -25.70
CA PRO A 31 -5.86 -0.38 -27.00
C PRO A 31 -6.59 0.85 -27.54
N VAL A 32 -5.95 1.75 -28.30
CA VAL A 32 -6.58 3.00 -28.77
C VAL A 32 -7.95 2.73 -29.45
N PRO A 33 -9.05 3.38 -29.02
CA PRO A 33 -10.37 3.18 -29.61
C PRO A 33 -10.41 3.73 -31.05
N PRO A 34 -11.07 3.03 -31.99
CA PRO A 34 -11.09 3.45 -33.40
C PRO A 34 -12.00 4.67 -33.67
N ASP A 35 -12.99 4.92 -32.82
CA ASP A 35 -13.93 6.03 -32.92
C ASP A 35 -14.55 6.38 -31.56
N LEU A 36 -15.29 7.50 -31.51
CA LEU A 36 -15.94 8.00 -30.29
C LEU A 36 -17.08 7.10 -29.78
N ALA A 37 -17.70 6.29 -30.64
CA ALA A 37 -18.72 5.34 -30.21
C ALA A 37 -18.08 4.19 -29.42
N SER A 38 -16.97 3.67 -29.92
CA SER A 38 -16.16 2.65 -29.26
C SER A 38 -15.56 3.18 -27.95
N LEU A 39 -15.13 4.44 -27.92
CA LEU A 39 -14.72 5.12 -26.69
C LEU A 39 -15.87 5.17 -25.68
N ALA A 40 -17.07 5.58 -26.10
CA ALA A 40 -18.24 5.65 -25.21
C ALA A 40 -18.59 4.29 -24.61
N VAL A 41 -18.58 3.23 -25.42
CA VAL A 41 -18.82 1.84 -24.97
C VAL A 41 -17.78 1.42 -23.94
N ARG A 42 -16.49 1.68 -24.21
CA ARG A 42 -15.42 1.33 -23.27
C ARG A 42 -15.53 2.08 -21.95
N ALA A 43 -15.71 3.40 -22.02
CA ALA A 43 -15.86 4.27 -20.85
C ALA A 43 -17.07 3.88 -19.99
N SER A 44 -18.11 3.32 -20.62
CA SER A 44 -19.32 2.82 -19.97
C SER A 44 -19.26 1.34 -19.56
N SER A 45 -18.12 0.66 -19.73
CA SER A 45 -17.97 -0.73 -19.27
C SER A 45 -17.82 -0.79 -17.75
N SER A 46 -18.35 -1.83 -17.10
CA SER A 46 -18.34 -1.96 -15.64
C SER A 46 -16.94 -1.91 -15.02
N HIS A 47 -15.94 -2.46 -15.71
CA HIS A 47 -14.55 -2.47 -15.25
C HIS A 47 -13.93 -1.06 -15.30
N SER A 48 -14.21 -0.32 -16.37
CA SER A 48 -13.71 1.03 -16.60
C SER A 48 -14.36 2.02 -15.62
N ILE A 49 -15.67 1.91 -15.40
CA ILE A 49 -16.39 2.70 -14.39
C ILE A 49 -15.88 2.38 -12.98
N ALA A 50 -15.66 1.11 -12.63
CA ALA A 50 -15.14 0.74 -11.33
C ALA A 50 -13.78 1.42 -11.05
N ARG A 51 -12.86 1.45 -12.03
CA ARG A 51 -11.57 2.16 -11.91
C ARG A 51 -11.73 3.67 -11.74
N ALA A 52 -12.69 4.27 -12.45
CA ALA A 52 -13.00 5.68 -12.31
C ALA A 52 -13.49 6.00 -10.90
N ILE A 53 -14.40 5.18 -10.39
CA ILE A 53 -14.93 5.28 -9.04
C ILE A 53 -13.81 5.10 -8.02
N ASP A 54 -12.93 4.11 -8.17
CA ASP A 54 -11.80 3.88 -7.26
C ASP A 54 -10.80 5.05 -7.22
N SER A 55 -10.85 5.95 -8.21
CA SER A 55 -10.02 7.17 -8.27
C SER A 55 -10.66 8.40 -7.62
N LEU A 56 -11.93 8.31 -7.19
CA LEU A 56 -12.65 9.41 -6.55
C LEU A 56 -12.30 9.49 -5.06
N THR A 57 -12.20 10.72 -4.55
CA THR A 57 -12.21 11.00 -3.11
C THR A 57 -13.56 10.60 -2.48
N GLU A 58 -13.60 10.52 -1.15
CA GLU A 58 -14.82 10.29 -0.39
C GLU A 58 -15.89 11.34 -0.72
N PHE A 59 -15.53 12.62 -0.77
CA PHE A 59 -16.48 13.67 -1.10
C PHE A 59 -17.05 13.50 -2.51
N GLU A 60 -16.21 13.28 -3.51
CA GLU A 60 -16.65 13.08 -4.90
C GLU A 60 -17.53 11.84 -5.05
N PHE A 61 -17.22 10.77 -4.32
CA PHE A 61 -18.04 9.56 -4.31
C PHE A 61 -19.41 9.80 -3.67
N GLN A 62 -19.48 10.50 -2.54
CA GLN A 62 -20.73 10.88 -1.90
C GLN A 62 -21.59 11.78 -2.80
N ILE A 63 -20.97 12.68 -3.57
CA ILE A 63 -21.68 13.48 -4.58
C ILE A 63 -22.19 12.61 -5.72
N LEU A 64 -21.42 11.61 -6.17
CA LEU A 64 -21.88 10.65 -7.18
C LEU A 64 -23.08 9.83 -6.67
N GLU A 65 -23.04 9.34 -5.44
CA GLU A 65 -24.19 8.64 -4.82
C GLU A 65 -25.42 9.55 -4.72
N ALA A 66 -25.23 10.82 -4.38
CA ALA A 66 -26.31 11.80 -4.41
C ALA A 66 -26.88 12.02 -5.81
N CYS A 67 -26.04 12.06 -6.84
CA CYS A 67 -26.50 12.12 -8.23
C CYS A 67 -27.31 10.88 -8.63
N VAL A 68 -26.91 9.68 -8.23
CA VAL A 68 -27.65 8.42 -8.48
C VAL A 68 -28.99 8.39 -7.73
N ALA A 69 -29.06 9.03 -6.56
CA ALA A 69 -30.29 9.15 -5.78
C ALA A 69 -31.34 10.09 -6.41
N LEU A 70 -30.96 10.91 -7.40
CA LEU A 70 -31.89 11.77 -8.15
C LEU A 70 -32.61 10.98 -9.27
N ASP A 71 -33.66 11.59 -9.83
CA ASP A 71 -34.37 11.07 -11.00
C ASP A 71 -33.55 11.27 -12.29
N GLU A 72 -34.03 10.72 -13.41
CA GLU A 72 -33.40 10.92 -14.72
C GLU A 72 -33.41 12.41 -15.11
N GLU A 73 -32.22 12.96 -15.39
CA GLU A 73 -31.96 14.37 -15.71
C GLU A 73 -32.19 15.33 -14.53
N PHE A 74 -31.10 15.87 -13.99
CA PHE A 74 -31.13 16.73 -12.79
C PHE A 74 -30.27 17.98 -12.98
N THR A 75 -30.54 19.01 -12.18
CA THR A 75 -29.74 20.24 -12.18
C THR A 75 -28.71 20.22 -11.05
N LEU A 76 -27.67 21.04 -11.18
CA LEU A 76 -26.71 21.28 -10.09
C LEU A 76 -27.39 21.75 -8.79
N LYS A 77 -28.49 22.50 -8.88
CA LYS A 77 -29.28 22.92 -7.72
C LYS A 77 -29.91 21.73 -7.00
N ASN A 78 -30.36 20.72 -7.73
CA ASN A 78 -30.88 19.48 -7.13
C ASN A 78 -29.78 18.75 -6.36
N VAL A 79 -28.60 18.59 -6.97
CA VAL A 79 -27.44 17.96 -6.31
C VAL A 79 -27.10 18.68 -4.99
N VAL A 80 -26.93 20.01 -5.04
CA VAL A 80 -26.62 20.83 -3.84
C VAL A 80 -27.71 20.69 -2.76
N SER A 81 -28.99 20.62 -3.15
CA SER A 81 -30.09 20.53 -2.21
C SER A 81 -30.03 19.27 -1.34
N ILE A 82 -29.65 18.13 -1.92
CA ILE A 82 -29.58 16.83 -1.22
C ILE A 82 -28.17 16.45 -0.74
N SER A 83 -27.17 17.29 -1.02
CA SER A 83 -25.79 17.05 -0.61
C SER A 83 -25.15 18.27 0.04
N HIS A 84 -24.15 18.89 -0.59
CA HIS A 84 -23.32 19.94 -0.02
C HIS A 84 -23.23 21.16 -0.96
N LYS A 85 -22.95 22.34 -0.39
CA LYS A 85 -22.78 23.60 -1.16
C LYS A 85 -21.60 23.54 -2.16
N ASP A 86 -20.58 22.75 -1.84
CA ASP A 86 -19.36 22.59 -2.65
C ASP A 86 -19.49 21.45 -3.68
N ALA A 87 -20.68 20.85 -3.83
CA ALA A 87 -20.96 19.86 -4.86
C ALA A 87 -20.56 20.26 -6.29
N PRO A 88 -20.60 21.56 -6.71
CA PRO A 88 -20.14 21.96 -8.04
C PRO A 88 -18.71 21.51 -8.37
N ILE A 89 -17.80 21.55 -7.39
CA ILE A 89 -16.38 21.16 -7.58
C ILE A 89 -16.29 19.66 -7.88
N ALA A 90 -17.01 18.84 -7.11
CA ALA A 90 -17.06 17.40 -7.34
C ALA A 90 -17.75 17.06 -8.66
N VAL A 91 -18.83 17.77 -9.04
CA VAL A 91 -19.54 17.55 -10.30
C VAL A 91 -18.63 17.80 -11.51
N GLU A 92 -17.82 18.87 -11.50
CA GLU A 92 -16.83 19.13 -12.54
C GLU A 92 -15.84 17.97 -12.68
N ARG A 93 -15.36 17.43 -11.55
CA ARG A 93 -14.49 16.25 -11.54
C ARG A 93 -15.21 15.02 -12.10
N LEU A 94 -16.44 14.74 -11.67
CA LEU A 94 -17.23 13.62 -12.17
C LEU A 94 -17.50 13.69 -13.68
N ILE A 95 -17.67 14.91 -14.23
CA ILE A 95 -17.76 15.15 -15.67
C ILE A 95 -16.43 14.81 -16.35
N THR A 96 -15.30 15.28 -15.79
CA THR A 96 -13.94 14.96 -16.29
C THR A 96 -13.69 13.46 -16.36
N PHE A 97 -14.16 12.70 -15.37
CA PHE A 97 -14.06 11.24 -15.34
C PHE A 97 -15.08 10.52 -16.26
N GLY A 98 -15.98 11.25 -16.92
CA GLY A 98 -17.06 10.70 -17.74
C GLY A 98 -18.11 9.93 -16.94
N LEU A 99 -18.24 10.21 -15.64
CA LEU A 99 -19.25 9.62 -14.76
C LEU A 99 -20.55 10.43 -14.74
N LEU A 100 -20.46 11.69 -15.17
CA LEU A 100 -21.57 12.59 -15.47
C LEU A 100 -21.34 13.24 -16.83
N TYR A 101 -22.40 13.72 -17.48
CA TYR A 101 -22.25 14.57 -18.65
C TYR A 101 -23.34 15.66 -18.70
N PRO A 102 -22.99 16.86 -19.19
CA PRO A 102 -23.94 17.94 -19.41
C PRO A 102 -24.88 17.64 -20.58
N THR A 103 -26.09 18.15 -20.48
CA THR A 103 -27.15 18.14 -21.51
C THR A 103 -27.77 19.53 -21.60
N ASP A 104 -28.64 19.76 -22.58
CA ASP A 104 -29.31 21.04 -22.75
C ASP A 104 -30.24 21.41 -21.56
N LYS A 105 -30.66 20.42 -20.75
CA LYS A 105 -31.59 20.62 -19.63
C LYS A 105 -30.94 20.47 -18.24
N GLY A 106 -29.68 20.04 -18.17
CA GLY A 106 -29.00 19.78 -16.90
C GLY A 106 -27.88 18.76 -17.03
N LEU A 107 -27.83 17.80 -16.11
CA LEU A 107 -26.83 16.75 -16.02
C LEU A 107 -27.49 15.37 -16.12
N ARG A 108 -26.76 14.42 -16.70
CA ARG A 108 -27.17 13.01 -16.75
C ARG A 108 -26.01 12.09 -16.35
N LEU A 109 -26.37 10.91 -15.87
CA LEU A 109 -25.45 9.79 -15.62
C LEU A 109 -25.46 8.87 -16.85
N PRO A 110 -24.33 8.31 -17.29
CA PRO A 110 -24.35 7.15 -18.16
C PRO A 110 -25.13 6.00 -17.48
N THR A 111 -25.98 5.30 -18.21
CA THR A 111 -26.84 4.22 -17.65
C THR A 111 -26.04 3.14 -16.92
N SER A 112 -24.83 2.84 -17.39
CA SER A 112 -23.94 1.88 -16.74
C SER A 112 -23.46 2.32 -15.36
N VAL A 113 -23.32 3.65 -15.13
CA VAL A 113 -22.91 4.20 -13.82
C VAL A 113 -24.04 4.02 -12.81
N SER A 114 -25.27 4.36 -13.19
CA SER A 114 -26.42 4.13 -12.34
C SER A 114 -26.58 2.64 -12.06
N GLN A 115 -26.48 1.76 -13.06
CA GLN A 115 -26.58 0.30 -12.87
C GLN A 115 -25.53 -0.28 -11.91
N LEU A 116 -24.30 0.24 -11.93
CA LEU A 116 -23.25 -0.23 -11.04
C LEU A 116 -23.49 0.20 -9.58
N LEU A 117 -24.10 1.38 -9.37
CA LEU A 117 -24.38 1.97 -8.07
C LEU A 117 -25.84 1.78 -7.60
N ILE A 118 -26.68 1.11 -8.40
CA ILE A 118 -28.13 0.95 -8.16
C ILE A 118 -28.43 0.14 -6.89
N ASN A 119 -27.48 -0.68 -6.42
CA ASN A 119 -27.63 -1.43 -5.18
C ASN A 119 -27.46 -0.51 -3.97
N GLU A 120 -28.52 0.23 -3.69
CA GLU A 120 -28.73 1.02 -2.47
C GLU A 120 -27.69 2.14 -2.25
N PRO A 121 -27.63 3.16 -3.12
CA PRO A 121 -26.67 4.26 -2.99
C PRO A 121 -26.83 4.94 -1.62
N ALA A 122 -25.75 5.03 -0.87
CA ALA A 122 -25.75 5.52 0.51
C ALA A 122 -26.78 4.82 1.43
N GLY A 123 -27.09 3.54 1.18
CA GLY A 123 -28.10 2.79 1.92
C GLY A 123 -29.55 3.26 1.68
N LEU A 124 -29.82 3.96 0.57
CA LEU A 124 -31.17 4.37 0.18
C LEU A 124 -31.85 3.25 -0.63
N GLY A 125 -33.14 3.02 -0.42
CA GLY A 125 -33.88 2.05 -1.23
C GLY A 125 -34.23 2.57 -2.64
N PRO A 126 -35.06 1.83 -3.40
CA PRO A 126 -35.49 2.25 -4.72
C PRO A 126 -36.37 3.51 -4.67
N ALA A 127 -36.54 4.16 -5.82
CA ALA A 127 -37.53 5.23 -5.99
C ALA A 127 -38.94 4.71 -5.69
N SER A 128 -39.75 5.51 -5.01
CA SER A 128 -41.16 5.18 -4.82
C SER A 128 -41.93 5.26 -6.15
N LEU A 129 -42.69 4.20 -6.47
CA LEU A 129 -43.64 4.22 -7.58
C LEU A 129 -44.92 5.03 -7.25
N ALA A 130 -45.14 5.32 -5.97
CA ALA A 130 -46.29 6.08 -5.48
C ALA A 130 -45.90 7.51 -5.11
N LYS A 131 -46.83 8.45 -5.28
CA LYS A 131 -46.67 9.80 -4.71
C LYS A 131 -46.75 9.72 -3.19
N LEU A 132 -45.68 10.13 -2.52
CA LEU A 132 -45.56 10.12 -1.07
C LEU A 132 -45.86 11.50 -0.49
N LYS A 133 -46.67 11.55 0.57
CA LYS A 133 -46.88 12.76 1.36
C LYS A 133 -45.97 12.73 2.58
N LEU A 134 -44.68 13.00 2.34
CA LEU A 134 -43.60 12.82 3.32
C LEU A 134 -43.82 13.56 4.65
N THR A 135 -44.57 14.66 4.65
CA THR A 135 -44.90 15.40 5.88
C THR A 135 -45.68 14.59 6.91
N GLU A 136 -46.39 13.52 6.50
CA GLU A 136 -47.10 12.62 7.44
C GLU A 136 -46.14 11.79 8.30
N LEU A 137 -44.86 11.67 7.94
CA LEU A 137 -43.84 11.03 8.78
C LEU A 137 -43.65 11.75 10.13
N ASN A 138 -43.98 13.04 10.20
CA ASN A 138 -43.95 13.80 11.47
C ASN A 138 -45.03 13.32 12.46
N GLU A 139 -46.06 12.62 11.98
CA GLU A 139 -47.16 12.08 12.77
C GLU A 139 -47.03 10.56 12.99
N ALA A 140 -45.85 9.99 12.67
CA ALA A 140 -45.61 8.56 12.78
C ALA A 140 -45.74 8.08 14.24
N PRO A 141 -46.51 7.00 14.50
CA PRO A 141 -46.59 6.40 15.83
C PRO A 141 -45.23 5.93 16.33
N GLU A 142 -45.06 5.83 17.66
CA GLU A 142 -43.79 5.42 18.27
C GLU A 142 -43.27 4.08 17.74
N ALA A 143 -44.18 3.11 17.51
CA ALA A 143 -43.84 1.82 16.93
C ALA A 143 -43.30 1.93 15.48
N ALA A 144 -43.77 2.89 14.69
CA ALA A 144 -43.25 3.15 13.34
C ALA A 144 -41.89 3.86 13.40
N ASN A 145 -41.74 4.85 14.28
CA ASN A 145 -40.46 5.55 14.48
C ASN A 145 -39.33 4.62 14.92
N ARG A 146 -39.62 3.63 15.76
CA ARG A 146 -38.65 2.59 16.15
C ARG A 146 -38.16 1.75 14.97
N VAL A 147 -39.02 1.45 14.00
CA VAL A 147 -38.63 0.74 12.78
C VAL A 147 -37.81 1.65 11.88
N LEU A 148 -38.29 2.88 11.65
CA LEU A 148 -37.62 3.84 10.78
C LEU A 148 -36.21 4.16 11.27
N SER A 149 -36.00 4.39 12.58
CA SER A 149 -34.68 4.74 13.12
C SER A 149 -33.59 3.70 12.86
N GLN A 150 -33.96 2.43 12.72
CA GLN A 150 -33.03 1.34 12.35
C GLN A 150 -32.67 1.38 10.86
N LEU A 151 -33.57 1.88 10.01
CA LEU A 151 -33.42 1.92 8.55
C LEU A 151 -32.81 3.22 8.03
N ILE A 152 -32.77 4.31 8.82
CA ILE A 152 -32.29 5.63 8.35
C ILE A 152 -30.87 5.54 7.78
N TRP A 153 -29.93 4.91 8.48
CA TRP A 153 -28.52 4.79 8.07
C TRP A 153 -28.06 3.35 7.86
N GLY A 154 -28.94 2.38 8.15
CA GLY A 154 -28.69 0.98 7.87
C GLY A 154 -29.06 0.62 6.43
N PRO A 155 -29.04 -0.68 6.09
CA PRO A 155 -29.68 -1.16 4.87
C PRO A 155 -31.15 -0.69 4.85
N PRO A 156 -31.70 -0.27 3.69
CA PRO A 156 -33.07 0.20 3.62
C PRO A 156 -34.09 -0.94 3.74
N ARG A 157 -33.63 -2.18 3.98
CA ARG A 157 -34.44 -3.39 4.10
C ARG A 157 -34.59 -3.81 5.56
N GLY A 158 -35.80 -4.20 5.94
CA GLY A 158 -36.11 -4.76 7.25
C GLY A 158 -36.82 -6.11 7.13
N SER A 159 -36.53 -7.03 8.05
CA SER A 159 -37.24 -8.31 8.14
C SER A 159 -38.51 -8.19 8.98
N VAL A 160 -39.58 -8.83 8.53
CA VAL A 160 -40.90 -8.86 9.17
C VAL A 160 -41.43 -10.30 9.21
N GLY A 161 -42.20 -10.64 10.25
CA GLY A 161 -42.70 -12.01 10.43
C GLY A 161 -43.65 -12.47 9.32
N ASP A 162 -44.67 -11.65 9.01
CA ASP A 162 -45.60 -11.81 7.90
C ASP A 162 -46.17 -10.45 7.47
N ILE A 163 -46.01 -10.08 6.20
CA ILE A 163 -46.56 -8.83 5.65
C ILE A 163 -48.10 -8.82 5.64
N LYS A 164 -48.76 -9.97 5.66
CA LYS A 164 -50.24 -10.04 5.73
C LYS A 164 -50.79 -9.75 7.12
N ASN A 165 -49.97 -9.89 8.16
CA ASN A 165 -50.33 -9.55 9.53
C ASN A 165 -49.20 -8.74 10.20
N PRO A 166 -48.91 -7.53 9.69
CA PRO A 166 -47.82 -6.73 10.18
C PRO A 166 -48.17 -6.14 11.55
N GLY A 167 -47.16 -6.01 12.43
CA GLY A 167 -47.32 -5.25 13.68
C GLY A 167 -47.74 -3.80 13.41
N PRO A 168 -48.34 -3.09 14.38
CA PRO A 168 -49.01 -1.81 14.17
C PRO A 168 -48.13 -0.71 13.55
N GLY A 169 -46.83 -0.68 13.88
CA GLY A 169 -45.87 0.25 13.28
C GLY A 169 -45.61 -0.01 11.80
N ILE A 170 -45.42 -1.28 11.43
CA ILE A 170 -45.19 -1.69 10.03
C ILE A 170 -46.47 -1.52 9.21
N ALA A 171 -47.64 -1.87 9.77
CA ALA A 171 -48.93 -1.66 9.13
C ALA A 171 -49.12 -0.20 8.71
N TRP A 172 -48.88 0.73 9.64
CA TRP A 172 -48.99 2.17 9.39
C TRP A 172 -48.07 2.65 8.25
N LEU A 173 -46.83 2.12 8.20
CA LEU A 173 -45.85 2.45 7.17
C LEU A 173 -46.20 1.87 5.79
N LEU A 174 -46.73 0.63 5.74
CA LEU A 174 -47.17 -0.02 4.51
C LEU A 174 -48.43 0.65 3.90
N ASP A 175 -49.35 1.07 4.76
CA ASP A 175 -50.58 1.78 4.35
C ASP A 175 -50.24 3.10 3.65
N ARG A 176 -49.27 3.84 4.19
CA ARG A 176 -48.79 5.13 3.66
C ARG A 176 -47.68 5.02 2.62
N LYS A 177 -47.29 3.79 2.26
CA LYS A 177 -46.22 3.50 1.29
C LYS A 177 -44.84 4.03 1.69
N PHE A 178 -44.63 4.30 2.98
CA PHE A 178 -43.32 4.63 3.52
C PHE A 178 -42.42 3.41 3.69
N LEU A 179 -43.02 2.23 3.70
CA LEU A 179 -42.37 0.95 3.40
C LEU A 179 -43.14 0.28 2.27
N VAL A 180 -42.43 -0.51 1.46
CA VAL A 180 -43.04 -1.37 0.43
C VAL A 180 -42.58 -2.81 0.60
N PRO A 181 -43.45 -3.80 0.34
CA PRO A 181 -43.08 -5.21 0.44
C PRO A 181 -42.12 -5.58 -0.70
N LEU A 182 -41.00 -6.21 -0.36
CA LEU A 182 -40.08 -6.81 -1.33
C LEU A 182 -40.42 -8.29 -1.58
N ASP A 183 -40.74 -9.01 -0.50
CA ASP A 183 -41.23 -10.39 -0.50
C ASP A 183 -42.18 -10.59 0.71
N GLN A 184 -42.55 -11.81 1.09
CA GLN A 184 -43.50 -12.04 2.21
C GLN A 184 -42.97 -11.68 3.60
N ARG A 185 -41.65 -11.54 3.76
CA ARG A 185 -40.92 -11.35 5.02
C ARG A 185 -39.93 -10.19 5.01
N THR A 186 -39.87 -9.43 3.91
CA THR A 186 -38.96 -8.31 3.76
C THR A 186 -39.70 -7.09 3.28
N VAL A 187 -39.47 -5.97 3.97
CA VAL A 187 -39.93 -4.64 3.56
C VAL A 187 -38.72 -3.79 3.18
N ILE A 188 -38.91 -2.82 2.30
CA ILE A 188 -37.88 -1.87 1.90
C ILE A 188 -38.41 -0.43 2.00
N MET A 189 -37.55 0.49 2.44
CA MET A 189 -37.84 1.91 2.57
C MET A 189 -37.45 2.64 1.28
N PRO A 190 -38.40 3.31 0.59
CA PRO A 190 -38.08 4.11 -0.59
C PRO A 190 -37.10 5.26 -0.30
N ARG A 191 -36.26 5.63 -1.28
CA ARG A 191 -35.23 6.67 -1.10
C ARG A 191 -35.79 8.02 -0.64
N GLU A 192 -36.97 8.41 -1.10
CA GLU A 192 -37.59 9.70 -0.75
C GLU A 192 -37.90 9.77 0.75
N VAL A 193 -38.31 8.65 1.34
CA VAL A 193 -38.53 8.51 2.80
C VAL A 193 -37.20 8.61 3.53
N GLY A 194 -36.18 7.86 3.07
CA GLY A 194 -34.84 7.90 3.65
C GLY A 194 -34.25 9.31 3.65
N ILE A 195 -34.24 9.99 2.50
CA ILE A 195 -33.73 11.36 2.36
C ILE A 195 -34.50 12.33 3.26
N PHE A 196 -35.83 12.21 3.36
CA PHE A 196 -36.63 13.05 4.24
C PHE A 196 -36.24 12.87 5.72
N LEU A 197 -36.12 11.62 6.18
CA LEU A 197 -35.72 11.31 7.55
C LEU A 197 -34.26 11.71 7.87
N ARG A 198 -33.41 11.80 6.85
CA ARG A 198 -32.03 12.32 6.94
C ARG A 198 -31.95 13.86 6.88
N GLY A 199 -33.08 14.57 6.98
CA GLY A 199 -33.11 16.04 6.94
C GLY A 199 -32.91 16.61 5.53
N GLY A 200 -33.31 15.85 4.51
CA GLY A 200 -33.16 16.22 3.11
C GLY A 200 -31.77 15.94 2.53
N LYS A 201 -30.94 15.13 3.20
CA LYS A 201 -29.56 14.82 2.78
C LYS A 201 -29.33 13.34 2.50
N VAL A 202 -28.44 13.04 1.56
CA VAL A 202 -28.06 11.67 1.23
C VAL A 202 -27.08 11.09 2.26
N HIS A 203 -25.98 11.77 2.55
CA HIS A 203 -25.00 11.35 3.57
C HIS A 203 -25.16 12.11 4.90
N GLN A 204 -24.66 11.49 5.99
CA GLN A 204 -24.73 12.03 7.35
C GLN A 204 -23.84 13.27 7.52
N SER A 205 -22.67 13.25 6.89
CA SER A 205 -21.70 14.32 6.91
C SER A 205 -20.97 14.37 5.57
N TYR A 206 -20.66 15.58 5.14
CA TYR A 206 -19.82 15.83 3.97
C TYR A 206 -18.57 16.58 4.42
N GLU A 207 -17.41 16.14 3.93
CA GLU A 207 -16.14 16.83 4.13
C GLU A 207 -15.60 17.21 2.75
N SER A 208 -15.89 18.43 2.28
CA SER A 208 -15.53 18.88 0.93
C SER A 208 -14.03 19.09 0.72
N THR A 209 -13.25 19.10 1.80
CA THR A 209 -11.80 19.23 1.79
C THR A 209 -11.18 18.11 2.61
N ALA A 210 -10.01 17.64 2.17
CA ALA A 210 -9.25 16.62 2.90
C ALA A 210 -9.02 17.03 4.37
N PRO A 211 -9.24 16.12 5.33
CA PRO A 211 -8.84 16.33 6.71
C PRO A 211 -7.35 16.65 6.81
N ALA A 212 -7.01 17.60 7.66
CA ALA A 212 -5.61 17.95 7.92
C ALA A 212 -4.90 16.78 8.62
N VAL A 213 -3.70 16.48 8.13
CA VAL A 213 -2.78 15.56 8.81
C VAL A 213 -2.16 16.28 10.00
N THR A 214 -2.31 15.71 11.19
CA THR A 214 -1.66 16.19 12.42
C THR A 214 -0.43 15.37 12.72
N GLY A 215 0.50 15.91 13.51
CA GLY A 215 1.70 15.18 13.88
C GLY A 215 2.75 16.05 14.56
N THR A 216 3.92 15.47 14.76
CA THR A 216 5.07 16.14 15.38
C THR A 216 6.02 16.67 14.32
N LYS A 217 6.37 17.96 14.42
CA LYS A 217 7.40 18.55 13.53
C LYS A 217 8.79 17.99 13.86
N ARG A 218 9.55 17.68 12.83
CA ARG A 218 10.93 17.19 12.89
C ARG A 218 11.88 18.18 12.25
N VAL A 219 13.16 18.10 12.60
CA VAL A 219 14.21 18.89 11.96
C VAL A 219 14.73 18.12 10.76
N GLU A 220 14.71 18.74 9.58
CA GLU A 220 15.05 18.08 8.31
C GLU A 220 16.41 17.36 8.32
N LYS A 221 17.44 18.00 8.88
CA LYS A 221 18.77 17.37 9.02
C LYS A 221 18.71 16.06 9.83
N SER A 222 17.92 16.05 10.91
CA SER A 222 17.75 14.88 11.78
C SER A 222 16.97 13.76 11.08
N VAL A 223 15.93 14.13 10.33
CA VAL A 223 15.16 13.21 9.47
C VAL A 223 16.06 12.55 8.44
N ASN A 224 16.85 13.33 7.70
CA ASN A 224 17.71 12.81 6.63
C ASN A 224 18.85 11.93 7.18
N MET A 225 19.41 12.25 8.35
CA MET A 225 20.41 11.39 9.01
C MET A 225 19.80 10.05 9.44
N ALA A 226 18.61 10.06 10.04
CA ALA A 226 17.92 8.83 10.42
C ALA A 226 17.55 7.97 9.20
N ALA A 227 17.04 8.60 8.14
CA ALA A 227 16.74 7.92 6.88
C ALA A 227 17.98 7.32 6.22
N ALA A 228 19.12 8.04 6.21
CA ALA A 228 20.39 7.50 5.69
C ALA A 228 20.84 6.27 6.48
N ALA A 229 20.70 6.29 7.81
CA ALA A 229 21.00 5.12 8.65
C ALA A 229 20.08 3.93 8.33
N ASN A 230 18.79 4.17 8.12
CA ASN A 230 17.84 3.12 7.71
C ASN A 230 18.20 2.55 6.33
N ILE A 231 18.59 3.39 5.37
CA ILE A 231 19.07 2.95 4.04
C ILE A 231 20.31 2.05 4.17
N ALA A 232 21.31 2.46 4.95
CA ALA A 232 22.49 1.63 5.19
C ALA A 232 22.11 0.27 5.81
N THR A 233 21.19 0.31 6.76
CA THR A 233 20.72 -0.87 7.50
C THR A 233 19.97 -1.85 6.61
N VAL A 234 19.03 -1.38 5.78
CA VAL A 234 18.24 -2.26 4.89
C VAL A 234 19.11 -2.89 3.80
N LEU A 235 20.08 -2.15 3.26
CA LEU A 235 21.05 -2.69 2.31
C LEU A 235 21.89 -3.81 2.96
N GLY A 236 22.34 -3.59 4.19
CA GLY A 236 23.05 -4.59 4.98
C GLY A 236 22.22 -5.83 5.30
N TRP A 237 20.93 -5.67 5.62
CA TRP A 237 20.03 -6.81 5.88
C TRP A 237 19.78 -7.66 4.64
N VAL A 238 19.61 -7.05 3.46
CA VAL A 238 19.47 -7.79 2.19
C VAL A 238 20.75 -8.56 1.87
N GLU A 239 21.91 -7.92 2.01
CA GLU A 239 23.22 -8.54 1.79
C GLU A 239 23.44 -9.73 2.74
N GLU A 240 23.15 -9.56 4.02
CA GLU A 240 23.28 -10.62 5.03
C GLU A 240 22.37 -11.80 4.74
N LEU A 241 21.09 -11.54 4.44
CA LEU A 241 20.12 -12.59 4.13
C LEU A 241 20.60 -13.46 2.95
N LEU A 242 21.09 -12.81 1.89
CA LEU A 242 21.52 -13.51 0.69
C LEU A 242 22.82 -14.26 0.90
N HIS A 243 23.78 -13.73 1.67
CA HIS A 243 24.96 -14.49 2.06
C HIS A 243 24.64 -15.69 2.94
N PHE A 244 23.68 -15.56 3.86
CA PHE A 244 23.22 -16.66 4.70
C PHE A 244 22.62 -17.78 3.86
N TRP A 245 21.68 -17.46 2.96
CA TRP A 245 21.04 -18.46 2.10
C TRP A 245 21.93 -18.98 0.97
N ALA A 246 23.05 -18.33 0.65
CA ALA A 246 24.09 -18.92 -0.20
C ALA A 246 24.76 -20.15 0.47
N GLN A 247 24.88 -20.12 1.80
CA GLN A 247 25.55 -21.16 2.59
C GLN A 247 24.56 -22.18 3.17
N GLU A 248 23.43 -21.70 3.68
CA GLU A 248 22.37 -22.47 4.31
C GLU A 248 21.02 -22.19 3.62
N PRO A 249 20.77 -22.79 2.44
CA PRO A 249 19.54 -22.56 1.69
C PRO A 249 18.31 -23.00 2.48
N ALA A 250 17.23 -22.22 2.38
CA ALA A 250 15.92 -22.64 2.89
C ALA A 250 15.16 -23.46 1.84
N ASP A 251 14.22 -24.29 2.29
CA ASP A 251 13.30 -25.02 1.42
C ASP A 251 11.93 -24.31 1.38
N ALA A 252 11.36 -24.17 0.18
CA ALA A 252 10.01 -23.68 0.01
C ALA A 252 8.98 -24.74 0.43
N LEU A 253 7.86 -24.27 0.97
CA LEU A 253 6.72 -25.11 1.31
C LEU A 253 6.09 -25.67 0.04
N ARG A 254 5.51 -26.88 0.11
CA ARG A 254 4.70 -27.45 -0.98
C ARG A 254 3.55 -26.55 -1.43
N SER A 255 3.03 -25.72 -0.52
CA SER A 255 1.99 -24.72 -0.80
C SER A 255 2.52 -23.42 -1.41
N GLY A 256 3.84 -23.31 -1.62
CA GLY A 256 4.56 -22.09 -1.94
C GLY A 256 4.92 -21.28 -0.69
N GLY A 257 6.05 -20.56 -0.76
CA GLY A 257 6.54 -19.66 0.27
C GLY A 257 7.51 -20.30 1.27
N LEU A 258 7.98 -19.49 2.22
CA LEU A 258 8.94 -19.82 3.27
C LEU A 258 8.25 -20.37 4.52
N GLY A 259 8.79 -21.45 5.08
CA GLY A 259 8.30 -22.02 6.34
C GLY A 259 8.56 -21.13 7.55
N VAL A 260 7.69 -21.21 8.57
CA VAL A 260 7.82 -20.44 9.84
C VAL A 260 9.16 -20.73 10.54
N ARG A 261 9.67 -21.95 10.43
CA ARG A 261 10.97 -22.33 11.01
C ARG A 261 12.11 -21.55 10.36
N ASP A 262 12.16 -21.52 9.04
CA ASP A 262 13.22 -20.85 8.29
C ASP A 262 13.11 -19.33 8.41
N LEU A 263 11.88 -18.79 8.47
CA LEU A 263 11.64 -17.39 8.79
C LEU A 263 12.22 -17.01 10.16
N LYS A 264 11.98 -17.85 11.18
CA LYS A 264 12.53 -17.63 12.53
C LYS A 264 14.05 -17.75 12.56
N LEU A 265 14.62 -18.64 11.73
CA LEU A 265 16.06 -18.80 11.58
C LEU A 265 16.71 -17.51 11.04
N ILE A 266 16.19 -16.97 9.93
CA ILE A 266 16.73 -15.72 9.36
C ILE A 266 16.50 -14.51 10.26
N SER A 267 15.35 -14.44 10.95
CA SER A 267 15.04 -13.41 11.94
C SER A 267 16.08 -13.40 13.06
N THR A 268 16.40 -14.58 13.60
CA THR A 268 17.41 -14.74 14.66
C THR A 268 18.82 -14.43 14.15
N HIS A 269 19.16 -14.89 12.94
CA HIS A 269 20.47 -14.68 12.33
C HIS A 269 20.77 -13.19 12.07
N ILE A 270 19.82 -12.47 11.48
CA ILE A 270 19.97 -11.05 11.16
C ILE A 270 19.79 -10.19 12.42
N GLY A 271 19.00 -10.65 13.40
CA GLY A 271 18.71 -9.93 14.64
C GLY A 271 17.54 -8.95 14.51
N ILE A 272 16.53 -9.30 13.71
CA ILE A 272 15.32 -8.49 13.45
C ILE A 272 14.07 -9.32 13.74
N ASP A 273 12.92 -8.67 13.93
CA ASP A 273 11.65 -9.40 14.10
C ASP A 273 11.23 -10.16 12.84
N GLU A 274 10.40 -11.19 12.99
CA GLU A 274 9.97 -12.07 11.90
C GLU A 274 9.23 -11.32 10.79
N ASN A 275 8.52 -10.24 11.10
CA ASN A 275 7.81 -9.46 10.09
C ASN A 275 8.77 -8.61 9.25
N CYS A 276 9.78 -8.02 9.89
CA CYS A 276 10.87 -7.36 9.18
C CYS A 276 11.67 -8.37 8.34
N ALA A 277 11.98 -9.56 8.86
CA ALA A 277 12.67 -10.60 8.11
C ALA A 277 11.89 -11.05 6.87
N ALA A 278 10.56 -11.21 6.99
CA ALA A 278 9.68 -11.48 5.86
C ALA A 278 9.71 -10.35 4.82
N PHE A 279 9.72 -9.08 5.27
CA PHE A 279 9.86 -7.93 4.38
C PHE A 279 11.18 -7.93 3.60
N ILE A 280 12.31 -8.23 4.25
CA ILE A 280 13.62 -8.30 3.58
C ILE A 280 13.66 -9.45 2.56
N ALA A 281 13.10 -10.61 2.89
CA ALA A 281 12.98 -11.72 1.94
C ALA A 281 12.12 -11.35 0.73
N GLU A 282 10.98 -10.69 0.95
CA GLU A 282 10.09 -10.21 -0.11
C GLU A 282 10.77 -9.18 -1.02
N LEU A 283 11.49 -8.21 -0.45
CA LEU A 283 12.26 -7.23 -1.24
C LEU A 283 13.31 -7.91 -2.11
N SER A 284 14.03 -8.87 -1.54
CA SER A 284 15.09 -9.61 -2.24
C SER A 284 14.53 -10.43 -3.41
N TYR A 285 13.38 -11.07 -3.18
CA TYR A 285 12.64 -11.80 -4.23
C TYR A 285 12.13 -10.87 -5.33
N LEU A 286 11.50 -9.75 -4.97
CA LEU A 286 10.97 -8.79 -5.94
C LEU A 286 12.06 -8.11 -6.77
N ALA A 287 13.21 -7.83 -6.17
CA ALA A 287 14.38 -7.30 -6.87
C ALA A 287 15.10 -8.37 -7.73
N GLY A 288 14.62 -9.61 -7.74
CA GLY A 288 15.22 -10.72 -8.48
C GLY A 288 16.59 -11.13 -7.96
N LEU A 289 16.94 -10.76 -6.72
CA LEU A 289 18.17 -11.15 -6.03
C LEU A 289 18.05 -12.54 -5.39
N LEU A 290 16.81 -13.00 -5.19
CA LEU A 290 16.43 -14.29 -4.64
C LEU A 290 15.60 -15.06 -5.67
N THR A 291 15.81 -16.37 -5.77
CA THR A 291 15.01 -17.28 -6.59
C THR A 291 14.51 -18.48 -5.78
N ILE A 292 13.41 -19.07 -6.24
CA ILE A 292 12.96 -20.41 -5.81
C ILE A 292 13.22 -21.33 -6.99
N ASP A 293 14.19 -22.24 -6.85
CA ASP A 293 14.62 -23.15 -7.91
C ASP A 293 13.63 -24.30 -8.11
N GLY A 294 13.80 -25.10 -9.18
CA GLY A 294 12.90 -26.21 -9.54
C GLY A 294 12.80 -27.32 -8.49
N ASP A 295 13.79 -27.44 -7.62
CA ASP A 295 13.79 -28.37 -6.48
C ASP A 295 13.28 -27.71 -5.17
N ASP A 296 12.49 -26.64 -5.28
CA ASP A 296 11.90 -25.87 -4.19
C ASP A 296 12.94 -25.17 -3.27
N ARG A 297 14.21 -25.07 -3.68
CA ARG A 297 15.25 -24.38 -2.89
C ARG A 297 15.21 -22.87 -3.06
N ILE A 298 15.31 -22.16 -1.95
CA ILE A 298 15.36 -20.69 -1.90
C ILE A 298 16.82 -20.27 -1.81
N LEU A 299 17.32 -19.61 -2.87
CA LEU A 299 18.73 -19.31 -3.07
C LEU A 299 18.93 -17.91 -3.68
N PRO A 300 20.08 -17.26 -3.45
CA PRO A 300 20.46 -16.07 -4.20
C PRO A 300 20.56 -16.37 -5.69
N SER A 301 20.23 -15.37 -6.51
CA SER A 301 20.41 -15.42 -7.96
C SER A 301 21.73 -14.77 -8.40
N ASN A 302 22.13 -14.97 -9.65
CA ASN A 302 23.28 -14.27 -10.24
C ASN A 302 23.14 -12.73 -10.25
N ASN A 303 21.93 -12.20 -10.07
CA ASN A 303 21.73 -10.75 -9.95
C ASN A 303 22.27 -10.21 -8.62
N PHE A 304 22.42 -11.06 -7.60
CA PHE A 304 22.98 -10.65 -6.33
C PHE A 304 24.42 -10.15 -6.47
N ASP A 305 25.28 -10.89 -7.18
CA ASP A 305 26.66 -10.49 -7.43
C ASP A 305 26.73 -9.15 -8.20
N ILE A 306 25.88 -8.99 -9.23
CA ILE A 306 25.77 -7.75 -10.00
C ILE A 306 25.36 -6.60 -9.07
N TRP A 307 24.34 -6.80 -8.24
CA TRP A 307 23.82 -5.80 -7.32
C TRP A 307 24.90 -5.33 -6.34
N LEU A 308 25.73 -6.23 -5.80
CA LEU A 308 26.83 -5.88 -4.88
C LEU A 308 27.88 -4.95 -5.50
N THR A 309 28.07 -5.00 -6.82
CA THR A 309 29.03 -4.11 -7.52
C THR A 309 28.51 -2.69 -7.74
N GLN A 310 27.23 -2.43 -7.47
CA GLN A 310 26.59 -1.14 -7.74
C GLN A 310 26.74 -0.16 -6.57
N SER A 311 26.56 1.14 -6.88
CA SER A 311 26.50 2.18 -5.84
C SER A 311 25.34 1.94 -4.87
N ALA A 312 25.44 2.45 -3.64
CA ALA A 312 24.39 2.29 -2.64
C ALA A 312 23.05 2.90 -3.11
N GLU A 313 23.11 4.02 -3.82
CA GLU A 313 21.93 4.65 -4.42
C GLU A 313 21.25 3.76 -5.47
N THR A 314 22.02 3.12 -6.35
CA THR A 314 21.49 2.20 -7.37
C THR A 314 20.90 0.94 -6.73
N ARG A 315 21.61 0.38 -5.75
CA ARG A 315 21.15 -0.76 -4.97
C ARG A 315 19.82 -0.47 -4.28
N TRP A 316 19.74 0.67 -3.60
CA TRP A 316 18.53 1.13 -2.91
C TRP A 316 17.39 1.42 -3.89
N GLY A 317 17.66 2.11 -5.00
CA GLY A 317 16.65 2.44 -6.01
C GLY A 317 15.97 1.20 -6.59
N THR A 318 16.72 0.12 -6.78
CA THR A 318 16.18 -1.17 -7.23
C THR A 318 15.20 -1.76 -6.20
N LEU A 319 15.53 -1.74 -4.90
CA LEU A 319 14.64 -2.21 -3.84
C LEU A 319 13.39 -1.31 -3.72
N ALA A 320 13.59 0.01 -3.70
CA ALA A 320 12.55 1.01 -3.57
C ALA A 320 11.52 0.95 -4.72
N ALA A 321 11.97 0.79 -5.96
CA ALA A 321 11.09 0.69 -7.14
C ALA A 321 10.20 -0.55 -7.09
N ASN A 322 10.79 -1.70 -6.73
CA ASN A 322 10.07 -2.96 -6.62
C ASN A 322 9.06 -2.95 -5.45
N TRP A 323 9.44 -2.38 -4.32
CA TRP A 323 8.53 -2.17 -3.18
C TRP A 323 7.34 -1.27 -3.53
N LEU A 324 7.58 -0.17 -4.23
CA LEU A 324 6.53 0.80 -4.57
C LEU A 324 5.50 0.24 -5.55
N THR A 325 5.88 -0.75 -6.37
CA THR A 325 5.07 -1.26 -7.48
C THR A 325 4.47 -2.64 -7.25
N THR A 326 4.97 -3.40 -6.28
CA THR A 326 4.47 -4.76 -5.99
C THR A 326 3.04 -4.76 -5.44
N SER A 327 2.26 -5.78 -5.80
CA SER A 327 0.98 -6.11 -5.17
C SER A 327 1.14 -6.89 -3.86
N ARG A 328 2.35 -7.41 -3.56
CA ARG A 328 2.60 -8.29 -2.40
C ARG A 328 2.70 -7.49 -1.10
N VAL A 329 2.16 -8.02 0.00
CA VAL A 329 2.06 -7.32 1.30
C VAL A 329 2.68 -8.18 2.42
N SER A 330 3.97 -7.95 2.71
CA SER A 330 4.72 -8.59 3.80
C SER A 330 4.10 -8.43 5.18
N GLY A 331 3.39 -7.33 5.43
CA GLY A 331 2.67 -7.07 6.68
C GLY A 331 1.65 -8.15 7.08
N LEU A 332 1.18 -8.97 6.13
CA LEU A 332 0.30 -10.11 6.38
C LEU A 332 0.99 -11.28 7.09
N VAL A 333 2.32 -11.38 6.98
CA VAL A 333 3.09 -12.44 7.62
C VAL A 333 3.11 -12.20 9.13
N GLY A 334 2.69 -13.22 9.89
CA GLY A 334 2.55 -13.12 11.35
C GLY A 334 1.25 -12.47 11.82
N ARG A 335 0.31 -12.16 10.92
CA ARG A 335 -1.04 -11.69 11.28
C ARG A 335 -1.81 -12.82 12.01
N GLY A 336 -2.35 -12.53 13.19
CA GLY A 336 -2.96 -13.50 14.11
C GLY A 336 -4.31 -14.10 13.68
N GLU A 337 -4.53 -14.34 12.38
CA GLU A 337 -5.75 -14.96 11.86
C GLU A 337 -5.67 -16.51 11.83
N ALA A 338 -6.81 -17.17 11.61
CA ALA A 338 -6.95 -18.63 11.65
C ALA A 338 -6.07 -19.39 10.62
N LYS A 339 -5.57 -18.69 9.58
CA LYS A 339 -4.61 -19.22 8.62
C LYS A 339 -3.40 -18.29 8.55
N SER A 340 -2.22 -18.83 8.88
CA SER A 340 -0.96 -18.11 8.77
C SER A 340 -0.60 -17.90 7.29
N VAL A 341 -0.24 -16.68 6.93
CA VAL A 341 0.22 -16.34 5.58
C VAL A 341 1.75 -16.45 5.54
N ALA A 342 2.27 -17.30 4.64
CA ALA A 342 3.71 -17.51 4.49
C ALA A 342 4.38 -16.36 3.73
N ALA A 343 5.59 -15.95 4.18
CA ALA A 343 6.48 -15.12 3.38
C ALA A 343 6.81 -15.85 2.06
N LEU A 344 7.12 -15.13 0.98
CA LEU A 344 7.38 -15.65 -0.37
C LEU A 344 6.20 -16.45 -0.98
N GLY A 345 5.06 -16.52 -0.31
CA GLY A 345 3.88 -17.26 -0.76
C GLY A 345 2.96 -16.44 -1.69
N PRO A 346 2.09 -17.09 -2.48
CA PRO A 346 1.16 -16.39 -3.37
C PRO A 346 0.06 -15.61 -2.62
N GLU A 347 -0.20 -15.94 -1.34
CA GLU A 347 -1.28 -15.36 -0.53
C GLU A 347 -1.03 -13.91 -0.08
N LEU A 348 0.15 -13.35 -0.38
CA LEU A 348 0.50 -11.96 -0.05
C LEU A 348 -0.11 -10.92 -1.01
N ASP A 349 -0.67 -11.33 -2.15
CA ASP A 349 -1.15 -10.40 -3.18
C ASP A 349 -2.38 -9.59 -2.74
N ARG A 350 -2.30 -8.27 -2.85
CA ARG A 350 -3.42 -7.34 -2.66
C ARG A 350 -3.42 -6.32 -3.79
N VAL A 351 -4.48 -6.33 -4.59
CA VAL A 351 -4.67 -5.45 -5.78
C VAL A 351 -4.38 -3.97 -5.49
N ASN A 352 -4.75 -3.47 -4.31
CA ASN A 352 -4.62 -2.05 -3.96
C ASN A 352 -3.31 -1.70 -3.22
N ALA A 353 -2.37 -2.63 -3.05
CA ALA A 353 -1.15 -2.38 -2.28
C ALA A 353 -0.28 -1.29 -2.93
N ALA A 354 0.06 -1.44 -4.20
CA ALA A 354 0.92 -0.49 -4.92
C ALA A 354 0.33 0.93 -4.97
N SER A 355 -0.98 1.05 -5.26
CA SER A 355 -1.64 2.36 -5.29
C SER A 355 -1.71 3.00 -3.90
N THR A 356 -1.98 2.21 -2.87
CA THR A 356 -1.97 2.69 -1.47
C THR A 356 -0.58 3.16 -1.06
N ARG A 357 0.49 2.42 -1.39
CA ARG A 357 1.87 2.84 -1.09
C ARG A 357 2.22 4.17 -1.72
N LYS A 358 1.95 4.31 -3.02
CA LYS A 358 2.18 5.57 -3.75
C LYS A 358 1.42 6.74 -3.14
N LEU A 359 0.15 6.53 -2.78
CA LEU A 359 -0.67 7.55 -2.12
C LEU A 359 -0.08 7.96 -0.77
N VAL A 360 0.29 6.99 0.08
CA VAL A 360 0.89 7.23 1.39
C VAL A 360 2.20 8.02 1.25
N ILE A 361 3.11 7.61 0.37
CA ILE A 361 4.39 8.31 0.16
C ILE A 361 4.16 9.72 -0.40
N ASN A 362 3.25 9.88 -1.37
CA ASN A 362 2.92 11.20 -1.90
C ASN A 362 2.34 12.13 -0.83
N LEU A 363 1.47 11.62 0.05
CA LEU A 363 0.89 12.40 1.14
C LEU A 363 1.95 12.80 2.17
N LEU A 364 2.87 11.90 2.54
CA LEU A 364 4.03 12.24 3.37
C LEU A 364 4.88 13.35 2.76
N ASN A 365 5.09 13.31 1.44
CA ASN A 365 5.91 14.27 0.72
C ASN A 365 5.28 15.66 0.60
N GLN A 366 3.94 15.77 0.69
CA GLN A 366 3.23 17.07 0.71
C GLN A 366 3.47 17.85 2.01
N SER A 367 3.77 17.17 3.11
CA SER A 367 4.07 17.77 4.41
C SER A 367 5.47 17.37 4.87
N PRO A 368 6.53 17.85 4.19
CA PRO A 368 7.89 17.53 4.57
C PRO A 368 8.15 17.95 6.02
N ASN A 369 8.92 17.16 6.76
CA ASN A 369 9.27 17.38 8.16
C ASN A 369 8.12 17.22 9.18
N LEU A 370 6.96 16.65 8.80
CA LEU A 370 5.91 16.26 9.73
C LEU A 370 5.93 14.74 9.91
N ALA A 371 6.08 14.27 11.17
CA ALA A 371 5.86 12.88 11.52
C ALA A 371 4.38 12.71 11.91
N PRO A 372 3.55 12.05 11.09
CA PRO A 372 2.11 12.11 11.22
C PRO A 372 1.58 11.20 12.34
N ASP A 373 0.49 11.61 12.98
CA ASP A 373 -0.29 10.75 13.86
C ASP A 373 -1.06 9.73 13.01
N LEU A 374 -0.96 8.43 13.35
CA LEU A 374 -1.54 7.36 12.52
C LEU A 374 -3.05 7.54 12.27
N ALA A 375 -3.81 7.98 13.28
CA ALA A 375 -5.25 8.16 13.16
C ALA A 375 -5.64 9.30 12.20
N SER A 376 -4.96 10.46 12.29
CA SER A 376 -5.24 11.60 11.40
C SER A 376 -4.83 11.27 9.97
N PHE A 377 -3.66 10.64 9.80
CA PHE A 377 -3.14 10.22 8.50
C PHE A 377 -4.06 9.18 7.83
N THR A 378 -4.49 8.16 8.57
CA THR A 378 -5.40 7.12 8.07
C THR A 378 -6.72 7.73 7.61
N ARG A 379 -7.27 8.68 8.37
CA ARG A 379 -8.50 9.40 7.98
C ARG A 379 -8.30 10.17 6.67
N THR A 380 -7.18 10.89 6.52
CA THR A 380 -6.87 11.62 5.28
C THR A 380 -6.70 10.67 4.09
N VAL A 381 -6.01 9.54 4.26
CA VAL A 381 -5.87 8.53 3.19
C VAL A 381 -7.22 7.93 2.81
N LYS A 382 -8.06 7.57 3.79
CA LYS A 382 -9.43 7.07 3.56
C LYS A 382 -10.31 8.12 2.89
N TRP A 383 -10.09 9.41 3.13
CA TRP A 383 -10.76 10.48 2.41
C TRP A 383 -10.28 10.61 0.96
N LEU A 384 -8.98 10.51 0.71
CA LEU A 384 -8.39 10.64 -0.62
C LEU A 384 -8.71 9.45 -1.55
N ALA A 385 -8.71 8.23 -1.00
CA ALA A 385 -8.98 7.01 -1.73
C ALA A 385 -9.76 6.04 -0.84
N PRO A 386 -11.08 6.23 -0.65
CA PRO A 386 -11.89 5.37 0.19
C PRO A 386 -11.94 3.93 -0.33
N SER A 387 -11.70 2.94 0.53
CA SER A 387 -11.87 1.53 0.19
C SER A 387 -13.36 1.16 0.19
N LYS A 388 -13.97 1.14 -1.00
CA LYS A 388 -15.41 0.94 -1.20
C LYS A 388 -15.86 -0.51 -1.06
N ARG A 389 -14.94 -1.47 -1.19
CA ARG A 389 -15.24 -2.92 -1.19
C ARG A 389 -14.64 -3.68 0.00
N ASN A 390 -13.58 -3.18 0.63
CA ASN A 390 -12.90 -3.88 1.72
C ASN A 390 -12.21 -2.90 2.70
N PRO A 391 -12.97 -2.23 3.58
CA PRO A 391 -12.46 -1.12 4.39
C PRO A 391 -11.49 -1.55 5.49
N GLY A 392 -11.57 -2.79 5.99
CA GLY A 392 -10.76 -3.27 7.12
C GLY A 392 -9.27 -3.41 6.80
N ILE A 393 -8.93 -3.97 5.63
CA ILE A 393 -7.53 -4.21 5.24
C ILE A 393 -6.78 -2.89 4.95
N GLN A 394 -7.49 -1.83 4.54
CA GLN A 394 -6.85 -0.58 4.12
C GLN A 394 -6.07 0.10 5.25
N GLU A 395 -6.59 0.06 6.48
CA GLU A 395 -5.95 0.69 7.63
C GLU A 395 -4.63 0.00 8.01
N GLU A 396 -4.64 -1.34 8.00
CA GLU A 396 -3.42 -2.13 8.21
C GLU A 396 -2.40 -1.89 7.10
N LEU A 397 -2.83 -1.83 5.83
CA LEU A 397 -1.96 -1.49 4.69
C LEU A 397 -1.29 -0.13 4.86
N ILE A 398 -2.01 0.88 5.34
CA ILE A 398 -1.43 2.21 5.61
C ILE A 398 -0.37 2.11 6.72
N SER A 399 -0.68 1.43 7.82
CA SER A 399 0.25 1.24 8.94
C SER A 399 1.52 0.49 8.51
N TRP A 400 1.38 -0.62 7.77
CA TRP A 400 2.51 -1.38 7.25
C TRP A 400 3.35 -0.54 6.27
N THR A 401 2.70 0.20 5.37
CA THR A 401 3.41 1.09 4.44
C THR A 401 4.25 2.13 5.16
N LEU A 402 3.71 2.77 6.21
CA LEU A 402 4.45 3.76 7.00
C LEU A 402 5.70 3.15 7.66
N ARG A 403 5.57 1.93 8.19
CA ARG A 403 6.69 1.21 8.81
C ARG A 403 7.73 0.77 7.79
N GLU A 404 7.29 0.19 6.66
CA GLU A 404 8.17 -0.24 5.57
C GLU A 404 8.90 0.96 4.93
N ALA A 405 8.23 2.12 4.82
CA ALA A 405 8.82 3.38 4.37
C ALA A 405 9.93 3.87 5.31
N GLU A 406 9.78 3.68 6.63
CA GLU A 406 10.83 4.01 7.61
C GLU A 406 12.02 3.06 7.44
N TRP A 407 11.78 1.74 7.33
CA TRP A 407 12.85 0.75 7.08
C TRP A 407 13.63 1.02 5.80
N LEU A 408 12.92 1.39 4.72
CA LEU A 408 13.54 1.76 3.45
C LEU A 408 14.16 3.16 3.45
N GLY A 409 13.94 4.00 4.48
CA GLY A 409 14.44 5.37 4.52
C GLY A 409 13.74 6.34 3.56
N PHE A 410 12.53 6.03 3.11
CA PHE A 410 11.62 7.05 2.56
C PHE A 410 11.24 8.07 3.64
N THR A 411 11.19 7.64 4.90
CA THR A 411 11.04 8.48 6.08
C THR A 411 12.19 8.29 7.06
N GLY A 412 12.39 9.30 7.90
CA GLY A 412 13.25 9.22 9.08
C GLY A 412 12.57 9.89 10.27
N GLN A 413 12.53 9.20 11.42
CA GLN A 413 11.75 9.65 12.59
C GLN A 413 10.26 9.88 12.26
N GLY A 414 9.74 9.09 11.31
CA GLY A 414 8.36 9.15 10.82
C GLY A 414 8.05 10.28 9.85
N ALA A 415 9.00 11.16 9.51
CA ALA A 415 8.78 12.26 8.57
C ALA A 415 9.44 12.01 7.20
N SER A 416 8.87 12.56 6.13
CA SER A 416 9.40 12.44 4.76
C SER A 416 10.87 12.92 4.67
N ALA A 417 11.74 12.04 4.17
CA ALA A 417 13.16 12.30 3.92
C ALA A 417 13.42 12.76 2.48
N LYS A 418 14.56 13.44 2.27
CA LYS A 418 14.92 13.96 0.92
C LYS A 418 15.04 12.86 -0.14
N TYR A 419 15.51 11.67 0.23
CA TYR A 419 15.73 10.55 -0.70
C TYR A 419 14.42 10.05 -1.30
N GLY A 420 13.42 9.80 -0.46
CA GLY A 420 12.09 9.40 -0.91
C GLY A 420 11.43 10.46 -1.80
N ARG A 421 11.62 11.75 -1.51
CA ARG A 421 11.13 12.84 -2.36
C ARG A 421 11.81 12.85 -3.73
N ALA A 422 13.14 12.80 -3.75
CA ALA A 422 13.93 12.79 -4.99
C ALA A 422 13.59 11.57 -5.87
N PHE A 423 13.46 10.39 -5.25
CA PHE A 423 13.03 9.16 -5.92
C PHE A 423 11.63 9.31 -6.56
N MET A 424 10.67 9.83 -5.80
CA MET A 424 9.29 10.01 -6.29
C MET A 424 9.17 11.07 -7.39
N SER A 425 10.06 12.06 -7.41
CA SER A 425 10.14 13.05 -8.49
C SER A 425 10.90 12.56 -9.74
N GLY A 426 11.50 11.36 -9.69
CA GLY A 426 12.34 10.84 -10.78
C GLY A 426 13.63 11.63 -10.96
N ALA A 427 14.24 12.10 -9.88
CA ALA A 427 15.51 12.81 -9.94
C ALA A 427 16.65 11.87 -10.38
N ASP A 428 17.57 12.39 -11.21
CA ASP A 428 18.75 11.65 -11.66
C ASP A 428 19.72 11.33 -10.51
N GLU A 429 19.81 12.22 -9.52
CA GLU A 429 20.61 12.04 -8.31
C GLU A 429 19.72 12.14 -7.06
N ILE A 430 19.74 11.09 -6.24
CA ILE A 430 18.93 10.99 -5.01
C ILE A 430 19.71 11.55 -3.81
N GLY A 431 21.04 11.49 -3.86
CA GLY A 431 21.95 12.00 -2.84
C GLY A 431 22.29 10.99 -1.73
N ILE A 432 21.99 9.70 -1.95
CA ILE A 432 22.28 8.63 -0.99
C ILE A 432 23.80 8.40 -0.89
N ASN A 433 24.48 8.34 -2.04
CA ASN A 433 25.92 8.10 -2.08
C ASN A 433 26.75 9.19 -1.37
N ALA A 434 26.23 10.42 -1.31
CA ALA A 434 26.89 11.55 -0.64
C ALA A 434 26.70 11.53 0.88
N ASP A 435 25.57 11.03 1.36
CA ASP A 435 25.18 11.09 2.78
C ASP A 435 25.50 9.78 3.54
N LEU A 436 25.78 8.68 2.84
CA LEU A 436 26.26 7.45 3.46
C LEU A 436 27.77 7.50 3.77
N PRO A 437 28.23 6.85 4.87
CA PRO A 437 29.65 6.73 5.15
C PRO A 437 30.39 6.08 3.99
N LYS A 438 31.55 6.64 3.62
CA LYS A 438 32.40 6.04 2.59
C LYS A 438 32.90 4.67 3.05
N PRO A 439 32.95 3.67 2.16
CA PRO A 439 33.58 2.41 2.47
C PRO A 439 35.04 2.60 2.92
N VAL A 440 35.49 1.74 3.82
CA VAL A 440 36.85 1.69 4.31
C VAL A 440 37.54 0.42 3.82
N ASP A 441 38.83 0.55 3.56
CA ASP A 441 39.71 -0.50 3.04
C ASP A 441 40.43 -1.30 4.14
N HIS A 442 40.01 -1.17 5.40
CA HIS A 442 40.76 -1.71 6.52
C HIS A 442 39.91 -2.12 7.72
N ILE A 443 40.50 -3.00 8.54
CA ILE A 443 39.97 -3.46 9.83
C ILE A 443 40.97 -3.16 10.97
N LEU A 444 40.51 -3.30 12.22
CA LEU A 444 41.32 -3.22 13.42
C LEU A 444 41.21 -4.54 14.18
N ILE A 445 42.20 -5.43 14.03
CA ILE A 445 42.26 -6.69 14.78
C ILE A 445 42.60 -6.41 16.26
N GLN A 446 41.87 -7.03 17.17
CA GLN A 446 41.97 -6.92 18.62
C GLN A 446 42.53 -8.20 19.24
N SER A 447 43.01 -8.12 20.49
CA SER A 447 43.72 -9.21 21.18
C SER A 447 42.87 -10.45 21.50
N ASP A 448 41.55 -10.37 21.39
CA ASP A 448 40.57 -11.42 21.73
C ASP A 448 40.02 -12.16 20.49
N ASN A 449 40.81 -12.18 19.41
CA ASN A 449 40.44 -12.76 18.10
C ASN A 449 39.18 -12.12 17.51
N THR A 450 39.00 -10.82 17.75
CA THR A 450 37.98 -10.03 17.07
C THR A 450 38.62 -9.00 16.13
N ALA A 451 37.85 -8.48 15.18
CA ALA A 451 38.24 -7.35 14.35
C ALA A 451 37.10 -6.34 14.26
N ILE A 452 37.44 -5.05 14.28
CA ILE A 452 36.50 -3.95 14.13
C ILE A 452 36.66 -3.34 12.74
N ALA A 453 35.56 -3.30 11.97
CA ALA A 453 35.44 -2.45 10.78
C ALA A 453 34.84 -1.09 11.19
N PRO A 454 35.59 0.03 11.09
CA PRO A 454 35.14 1.35 11.56
C PRO A 454 34.08 2.00 10.66
N GLY A 455 33.72 1.35 9.55
CA GLY A 455 32.68 1.74 8.61
C GLY A 455 32.36 0.55 7.69
N PRO A 456 31.49 0.74 6.68
CA PRO A 456 31.23 -0.27 5.65
C PRO A 456 32.56 -0.67 5.00
N LEU A 457 32.84 -1.96 4.85
CA LEU A 457 34.06 -2.41 4.17
C LEU A 457 33.90 -2.28 2.65
N GLU A 458 34.98 -2.04 1.92
CA GLU A 458 34.99 -2.25 0.47
C GLU A 458 34.59 -3.70 0.15
N HIS A 459 33.86 -3.89 -0.95
CA HIS A 459 33.19 -5.16 -1.27
C HIS A 459 34.14 -6.38 -1.25
N ASP A 460 35.31 -6.27 -1.87
CA ASP A 460 36.27 -7.38 -1.91
C ASP A 460 36.77 -7.76 -0.51
N ILE A 461 36.96 -6.77 0.37
CA ILE A 461 37.40 -6.99 1.75
C ILE A 461 36.28 -7.61 2.57
N ALA A 462 35.04 -7.13 2.43
CA ALA A 462 33.88 -7.68 3.11
C ALA A 462 33.69 -9.17 2.75
N ARG A 463 33.76 -9.50 1.45
CA ARG A 463 33.68 -10.88 0.93
C ARG A 463 34.81 -11.75 1.49
N ASP A 464 36.04 -11.25 1.47
CA ASP A 464 37.19 -12.02 1.93
C ASP A 464 37.18 -12.25 3.44
N LEU A 465 36.67 -11.28 4.20
CA LEU A 465 36.55 -11.34 5.66
C LEU A 465 35.40 -12.26 6.09
N SER A 466 34.24 -12.22 5.44
CA SER A 466 33.10 -13.10 5.77
C SER A 466 33.41 -14.58 5.54
N ALA A 467 34.29 -14.89 4.58
CA ALA A 467 34.80 -16.24 4.36
C ALA A 467 35.57 -16.80 5.57
N VAL A 468 36.17 -15.95 6.40
CA VAL A 468 37.10 -16.37 7.48
C VAL A 468 36.70 -15.90 8.89
N ALA A 469 35.64 -15.10 9.02
CA ALA A 469 35.16 -14.57 10.30
C ALA A 469 33.63 -14.51 10.34
N ASP A 470 33.06 -14.60 11.55
CA ASP A 470 31.63 -14.46 11.81
C ASP A 470 31.33 -13.08 12.37
N ILE A 471 30.19 -12.48 12.04
CA ILE A 471 29.81 -11.19 12.61
C ILE A 471 29.27 -11.41 14.03
N GLU A 472 29.92 -10.80 15.01
CA GLU A 472 29.53 -10.88 16.42
C GLU A 472 28.57 -9.76 16.82
N SER A 473 28.79 -8.54 16.31
CA SER A 473 27.87 -7.43 16.52
C SER A 473 27.90 -6.42 15.39
N ARG A 474 26.76 -5.77 15.15
CA ARG A 474 26.58 -4.71 14.15
C ARG A 474 26.16 -3.42 14.85
N GLY A 475 26.76 -2.30 14.43
CA GLY A 475 26.51 -0.97 14.99
C GLY A 475 27.25 0.12 14.18
N GLY A 476 27.64 1.22 14.82
CA GLY A 476 28.48 2.25 14.19
C GLY A 476 29.84 1.71 13.70
N ALA A 477 30.28 0.57 14.24
CA ALA A 477 31.37 -0.26 13.74
C ALA A 477 30.93 -1.73 13.78
N THR A 478 31.35 -2.53 12.81
CA THR A 478 31.01 -3.98 12.76
C THR A 478 32.12 -4.77 13.44
N VAL A 479 31.76 -5.66 14.37
CA VAL A 479 32.71 -6.53 15.07
C VAL A 479 32.62 -7.93 14.49
N TYR A 480 33.75 -8.44 14.02
CA TYR A 480 33.94 -9.78 13.48
C TYR A 480 34.69 -10.63 14.51
N ARG A 481 34.37 -11.91 14.59
CA ARG A 481 35.04 -12.90 15.44
C ARG A 481 35.66 -13.98 14.58
N PHE A 482 36.93 -14.25 14.82
CA PHE A 482 37.64 -15.39 14.25
C PHE A 482 37.52 -16.58 15.21
N SER A 483 37.06 -17.71 14.68
CA SER A 483 36.89 -18.97 15.40
C SER A 483 37.52 -20.13 14.63
N GLU A 484 37.72 -21.28 15.28
CA GLU A 484 38.18 -22.49 14.57
C GLU A 484 37.22 -22.87 13.42
N ALA A 485 35.91 -22.69 13.63
CA ALA A 485 34.90 -22.94 12.61
C ALA A 485 34.98 -21.94 11.45
N SER A 486 35.15 -20.65 11.71
CA SER A 486 35.21 -19.62 10.66
C SER A 486 36.47 -19.73 9.82
N ILE A 487 37.62 -20.03 10.46
CA ILE A 487 38.87 -20.26 9.73
C ILE A 487 38.77 -21.53 8.88
N ARG A 488 38.23 -22.62 9.45
CA ARG A 488 38.01 -23.86 8.70
C ARG A 488 37.10 -23.65 7.50
N ARG A 489 36.03 -22.86 7.64
CA ARG A 489 35.14 -22.49 6.53
C ARG A 489 35.92 -21.84 5.38
N GLY A 490 36.83 -20.91 5.69
CA GLY A 490 37.68 -20.28 4.68
C GLY A 490 38.56 -21.29 3.94
N LEU A 491 39.12 -22.27 4.67
CA LEU A 491 39.94 -23.34 4.09
C LEU A 491 39.12 -24.30 3.22
N ASP A 492 37.92 -24.66 3.67
CA ASP A 492 36.97 -25.50 2.91
C ASP A 492 36.54 -24.83 1.59
N HIS A 493 36.58 -23.49 1.53
CA HIS A 493 36.33 -22.70 0.32
C HIS A 493 37.60 -22.42 -0.51
N GLY A 494 38.70 -23.13 -0.24
CA GLY A 494 39.90 -23.14 -1.07
C GLY A 494 40.95 -22.08 -0.73
N LYS A 495 40.81 -21.33 0.39
CA LYS A 495 41.90 -20.48 0.89
C LYS A 495 42.95 -21.33 1.61
N SER A 496 44.22 -20.97 1.53
CA SER A 496 45.28 -21.53 2.37
C SER A 496 45.48 -20.70 3.64
N GLY A 497 46.09 -21.30 4.68
CA GLY A 497 46.43 -20.58 5.91
C GLY A 497 47.32 -19.35 5.66
N GLU A 498 48.26 -19.42 4.72
CA GLU A 498 49.11 -18.29 4.34
C GLU A 498 48.35 -17.21 3.56
N GLU A 499 47.37 -17.57 2.73
CA GLU A 499 46.51 -16.56 2.06
C GLU A 499 45.62 -15.83 3.05
N ILE A 500 45.02 -16.54 4.01
CA ILE A 500 44.23 -15.92 5.10
C ILE A 500 45.11 -14.96 5.90
N ARG A 501 46.31 -15.40 6.28
CA ARG A 501 47.29 -14.56 6.99
C ARG A 501 47.70 -13.33 6.18
N THR A 502 48.03 -13.51 4.90
CA THR A 502 48.45 -12.43 4.00
C THR A 502 47.34 -11.39 3.84
N PHE A 503 46.10 -11.85 3.68
CA PHE A 503 44.92 -10.98 3.64
C PHE A 503 44.76 -10.17 4.93
N LEU A 504 44.75 -10.83 6.10
CA LEU A 504 44.56 -10.13 7.38
C LEU A 504 45.68 -9.12 7.69
N VAL A 505 46.92 -9.45 7.35
CA VAL A 505 48.07 -8.53 7.50
C VAL A 505 47.95 -7.33 6.57
N LYS A 506 47.49 -7.53 5.33
CA LYS A 506 47.29 -6.45 4.36
C LYS A 506 46.16 -5.50 4.76
N THR A 507 45.06 -6.06 5.26
CA THR A 507 43.81 -5.33 5.52
C THR A 507 43.77 -4.71 6.93
N SER A 508 44.50 -5.26 7.90
CA SER A 508 44.48 -4.73 9.27
C SER A 508 45.40 -3.52 9.44
N LYS A 509 44.90 -2.45 10.07
CA LYS A 509 45.74 -1.32 10.53
C LYS A 509 46.42 -1.56 11.87
N THR A 510 46.04 -2.62 12.57
CA THR A 510 46.71 -3.07 13.79
C THR A 510 47.48 -4.37 13.53
N PRO A 511 48.62 -4.61 14.21
CA PRO A 511 49.34 -5.88 14.10
C PRO A 511 48.44 -7.05 14.46
N MET A 512 48.57 -8.17 13.72
CA MET A 512 47.83 -9.38 14.04
C MET A 512 48.34 -9.97 15.38
N PRO A 513 47.45 -10.24 16.34
CA PRO A 513 47.85 -10.82 17.61
C PRO A 513 48.32 -12.27 17.46
N GLN A 514 49.31 -12.64 18.26
CA GLN A 514 49.86 -14.00 18.31
C GLN A 514 48.80 -15.10 18.52
N PRO A 515 47.73 -14.92 19.33
CA PRO A 515 46.65 -15.91 19.43
C PRO A 515 45.94 -16.21 18.10
N LEU A 516 45.71 -15.19 17.27
CA LEU A 516 45.06 -15.36 15.96
C LEU A 516 46.01 -16.04 14.97
N GLU A 517 47.30 -15.71 14.99
CA GLU A 517 48.33 -16.39 14.20
C GLU A 517 48.36 -17.90 14.50
N TYR A 518 48.36 -18.27 15.78
CA TYR A 518 48.33 -19.66 16.19
C TYR A 518 47.02 -20.37 15.80
N LEU A 519 45.88 -19.70 15.94
CA LEU A 519 44.59 -20.24 15.52
C LEU A 519 44.61 -20.60 14.04
N ILE A 520 45.07 -19.68 13.17
CA ILE A 520 45.13 -19.93 11.72
C ILE A 520 46.08 -21.08 11.40
N ALA A 521 47.28 -21.09 11.99
CA ALA A 521 48.27 -22.13 11.75
C ALA A 521 47.83 -23.53 12.22
N ASP A 522 47.19 -23.62 13.40
CA ASP A 522 46.70 -24.89 13.94
C ASP A 522 45.55 -25.45 13.11
N VAL A 523 44.59 -24.61 12.72
CA VAL A 523 43.45 -25.04 11.90
C VAL A 523 43.90 -25.42 10.50
N ALA A 524 44.81 -24.67 9.88
CA ALA A 524 45.40 -25.02 8.58
C ALA A 524 46.11 -26.38 8.63
N LYS A 525 46.93 -26.62 9.65
CA LYS A 525 47.65 -27.89 9.84
C LYS A 525 46.71 -29.08 10.06
N LYS A 526 45.56 -28.86 10.72
CA LYS A 526 44.54 -29.90 10.93
C LYS A 526 43.71 -30.18 9.68
N HIS A 527 43.55 -29.19 8.80
CA HIS A 527 42.77 -29.31 7.57
C HIS A 527 43.46 -30.18 6.52
N GLY A 528 44.79 -30.06 6.39
CA GLY A 528 45.62 -30.86 5.48
C GLY A 528 46.78 -30.05 4.95
#